data_AF-A0A972CVU2-F1
#
_entry.id   AF-A0A972CVU2-F1
#
_cell.length_a   1.000
_cell.length_b   1.000
_cell.length_c   1.000
_cell.angle_alpha   90.00
_cell.angle_beta   90.00
_cell.angle_gamma   90.00
#
_symmetry.space_group_name_H-M   'P 1'
#
loop_
_entity.id
_entity.type
_entity.pdbx_description
1 polymer ?
#
loop_
_entity_poly.entity_id
_entity_poly.type
_entity_poly.pdbx_seq_one_letter_code
_entity_poly.pdbx_strand_id
1 'polypeptide(L)'
;MKVDNRVLANPKTKSETGLDYVKSSIDLNTPYGNRKLKEIKPFFPGQEKELRILLDDLDRMLDFVKKNAKQVAILSEILMEIKENTYTIKRCADSTLSVVEIFEIKTLLLQMSSINAIIKGVELDIPSKYILRDSEELLDDLDPRRDRLNTFYIYDEFSDKLRELRKRKKEYDKRIRSVSKKKRDEIKEEFGILLTPKFDISINKKSEDYKIAQKIDDLELLQEDYLSVIYALKTQPEVYEITEELEELNTDIEMEEAIVRDNLSRTIAKYKDLLLENCEKIGDMDFDIAKAQYSIKHKCVKP
;
A
#
# COMPACT_ATOMS: atom_id res chain seq x y z
N MET A 1 39.61 0.03 14.32
CA MET A 1 40.31 0.42 13.06
C MET A 1 39.71 1.73 12.59
N LYS A 2 40.53 2.77 12.37
CA LYS A 2 40.06 4.04 11.78
C LYS A 2 39.66 3.74 10.33
N VAL A 3 38.36 3.85 10.02
CA VAL A 3 37.88 3.79 8.64
C VAL A 3 38.36 5.07 7.97
N ASP A 4 39.47 4.97 7.23
CA ASP A 4 40.04 6.08 6.49
C ASP A 4 39.04 6.48 5.40
N ASN A 5 38.35 7.60 5.59
CA ASN A 5 37.27 8.06 4.71
C ASN A 5 37.88 8.74 3.48
N ARG A 6 38.70 8.00 2.73
CA ARG A 6 39.41 8.49 1.54
C ARG A 6 38.41 8.71 0.42
N VAL A 7 38.24 9.96 0.02
CA VAL A 7 37.39 10.34 -1.10
C VAL A 7 38.16 10.11 -2.41
N LEU A 8 37.49 9.53 -3.42
CA LEU A 8 38.09 9.27 -4.74
C LEU A 8 38.74 10.52 -5.36
N ALA A 9 38.06 11.66 -5.24
CA ALA A 9 38.49 12.93 -5.80
C ALA A 9 37.79 14.09 -5.06
N ASN A 10 38.40 15.29 -5.06
CA ASN A 10 37.73 16.49 -4.54
C ASN A 10 36.52 16.86 -5.45
N PRO A 11 35.56 17.67 -4.96
CA PRO A 11 34.36 18.01 -5.74
C PRO A 11 34.65 18.64 -7.10
N LYS A 12 35.69 19.50 -7.18
CA LYS A 12 36.10 20.17 -8.41
C LYS A 12 36.55 19.15 -9.47
N THR A 13 37.39 18.20 -9.09
CA THR A 13 37.87 17.13 -9.97
C THR A 13 36.72 16.22 -10.42
N LYS A 14 35.72 15.91 -9.57
CA LYS A 14 34.55 15.11 -9.98
C LYS A 14 33.72 15.78 -11.08
N SER A 15 33.53 17.09 -10.96
CA SER A 15 32.82 17.87 -11.97
C SER A 15 33.63 18.02 -13.25
N GLU A 16 34.92 18.40 -13.15
CA GLU A 16 35.80 18.62 -14.30
C GLU A 16 36.10 17.34 -15.10
N THR A 17 36.14 16.18 -14.44
CA THR A 17 36.34 14.88 -15.11
C THR A 17 35.05 14.28 -15.69
N GLY A 18 33.90 14.94 -15.47
CA GLY A 18 32.61 14.44 -15.94
C GLY A 18 32.04 13.26 -15.14
N LEU A 19 32.63 12.91 -13.99
CA LEU A 19 32.13 11.81 -13.14
C LEU A 19 30.70 12.07 -12.68
N ASP A 20 30.40 13.32 -12.28
CA ASP A 20 29.05 13.68 -11.83
C ASP A 20 28.03 13.57 -12.97
N TYR A 21 28.42 13.88 -14.21
CA TYR A 21 27.59 13.71 -15.40
C TYR A 21 27.29 12.23 -15.67
N VAL A 22 28.30 11.36 -15.58
CA VAL A 22 28.08 9.90 -15.72
C VAL A 22 27.14 9.41 -14.64
N LYS A 23 27.35 9.81 -13.38
CA LYS A 23 26.48 9.41 -12.26
C LYS A 23 25.03 9.84 -12.45
N SER A 24 24.79 11.07 -12.93
CA SER A 24 23.43 11.55 -13.21
C SER A 24 22.79 10.90 -14.42
N SER A 25 23.58 10.27 -15.29
CA SER A 25 23.11 9.59 -16.50
C SER A 25 22.80 8.11 -16.28
N ILE A 26 23.00 7.59 -15.07
CA ILE A 26 22.62 6.23 -14.69
C ILE A 26 21.16 6.28 -14.22
N ASP A 27 20.27 5.71 -15.02
CA ASP A 27 18.82 5.72 -14.78
C ASP A 27 18.45 4.67 -13.71
N LEU A 28 18.26 5.12 -12.47
CA LEU A 28 17.89 4.26 -11.33
C LEU A 28 16.40 4.36 -11.03
N ASN A 29 15.76 3.22 -10.82
CA ASN A 29 14.30 3.15 -10.64
C ASN A 29 13.88 3.21 -9.17
N THR A 30 14.73 2.71 -8.27
CA THR A 30 14.38 2.53 -6.85
C THR A 30 15.06 3.57 -5.94
N PRO A 31 14.45 3.92 -4.80
CA PRO A 31 15.12 4.67 -3.74
C PRO A 31 16.39 3.96 -3.21
N TYR A 32 16.38 2.62 -3.20
CA TYR A 32 17.51 1.80 -2.74
C TYR A 32 18.71 1.89 -3.69
N GLY A 33 18.49 1.82 -5.01
CA GLY A 33 19.53 2.02 -6.03
C GLY A 33 20.12 3.42 -5.96
N ASN A 34 19.26 4.44 -5.76
CA ASN A 34 19.71 5.82 -5.55
C ASN A 34 20.63 5.97 -4.31
N ARG A 35 20.35 5.23 -3.24
CA ARG A 35 21.22 5.16 -2.05
C ARG A 35 22.58 4.54 -2.41
N LYS A 36 22.58 3.42 -3.14
CA LYS A 36 23.81 2.76 -3.60
C LYS A 36 24.69 3.69 -4.43
N LEU A 37 24.12 4.45 -5.36
CA LEU A 37 24.86 5.43 -6.18
C LEU A 37 25.56 6.52 -5.33
N LYS A 38 24.90 6.97 -4.26
CA LYS A 38 25.46 7.96 -3.32
C LYS A 38 26.57 7.37 -2.45
N GLU A 39 26.46 6.09 -2.11
CA GLU A 39 27.39 5.37 -1.23
C GLU A 39 28.59 4.75 -1.94
N ILE A 40 28.69 4.89 -3.27
CA ILE A 40 29.84 4.37 -4.05
C ILE A 40 31.15 4.87 -3.47
N LYS A 41 32.00 3.92 -3.11
CA LYS A 41 33.39 4.14 -2.70
C LYS A 41 34.35 3.63 -3.77
N PRO A 42 35.47 4.32 -3.97
CA PRO A 42 36.51 3.82 -4.86
C PRO A 42 37.20 2.59 -4.26
N PHE A 43 37.71 1.72 -5.12
CA PHE A 43 38.63 0.67 -4.72
C PHE A 43 40.06 1.22 -4.64
N PHE A 44 40.81 0.77 -3.63
CA PHE A 44 42.20 1.16 -3.39
C PHE A 44 43.17 0.01 -3.69
N PRO A 45 44.48 0.29 -3.83
CA PRO A 45 45.49 -0.78 -3.97
C PRO A 45 45.36 -1.84 -2.88
N GLY A 46 45.39 -3.11 -3.26
CA GLY A 46 45.11 -4.26 -2.40
C GLY A 46 43.65 -4.76 -2.45
N GLN A 47 42.73 -4.00 -3.04
CA GLN A 47 41.33 -4.41 -3.27
C GLN A 47 41.08 -4.91 -4.70
N GLU A 48 42.12 -5.27 -5.45
CA GLU A 48 41.98 -5.67 -6.86
C GLU A 48 41.09 -6.90 -7.02
N LYS A 49 41.09 -7.81 -6.04
CA LYS A 49 40.22 -8.99 -6.03
C LYS A 49 38.73 -8.60 -5.93
N GLU A 50 38.39 -7.67 -5.04
CA GLU A 50 37.02 -7.18 -4.85
C GLU A 50 36.52 -6.48 -6.12
N LEU A 51 37.38 -5.65 -6.72
CA LEU A 51 37.07 -4.98 -7.99
C LEU A 51 36.83 -5.98 -9.12
N ARG A 52 37.65 -7.03 -9.24
CA ARG A 52 37.47 -8.08 -10.26
C ARG A 52 36.14 -8.79 -10.09
N ILE A 53 35.79 -9.19 -8.87
CA ILE A 53 34.49 -9.82 -8.58
C ILE A 53 33.33 -8.90 -8.99
N LEU A 54 33.40 -7.60 -8.64
CA LEU A 54 32.36 -6.64 -9.01
C LEU A 54 32.22 -6.50 -10.53
N LEU A 55 33.34 -6.47 -11.27
CA LEU A 55 33.31 -6.39 -12.73
C LEU A 55 32.82 -7.69 -13.37
N ASP A 56 33.16 -8.86 -12.81
CA ASP A 56 32.63 -10.16 -13.24
C ASP A 56 31.11 -10.24 -13.05
N ASP A 57 30.59 -9.75 -11.92
CA ASP A 57 29.15 -9.66 -11.67
C ASP A 57 28.46 -8.72 -12.68
N LEU A 58 29.10 -7.60 -13.03
CA LEU A 58 28.55 -6.65 -14.00
C LEU A 58 28.50 -7.26 -15.41
N ASP A 59 29.50 -8.06 -15.79
CA ASP A 59 29.48 -8.80 -17.07
C ASP A 59 28.31 -9.79 -17.13
N ARG A 60 28.05 -10.52 -16.02
CA ARG A 60 26.87 -11.40 -15.93
C ARG A 60 25.56 -10.62 -16.06
N MET A 61 25.47 -9.44 -15.43
CA MET A 61 24.31 -8.56 -15.57
C MET A 61 24.16 -8.00 -16.99
N LEU A 62 25.25 -7.69 -17.67
CA LEU A 62 25.22 -7.29 -19.08
C LEU A 62 24.65 -8.39 -19.97
N ASP A 63 25.06 -9.63 -19.75
CA ASP A 63 24.52 -10.80 -20.43
C ASP A 63 23.03 -11.00 -20.12
N PHE A 64 22.65 -10.87 -18.85
CA PHE A 64 21.25 -10.93 -18.42
C PHE A 64 20.39 -9.88 -19.15
N VAL A 65 20.83 -8.62 -19.16
CA VAL A 65 20.11 -7.50 -19.78
C VAL A 65 19.98 -7.70 -21.30
N LYS A 66 21.04 -8.18 -21.97
CA LYS A 66 21.01 -8.42 -23.42
C LYS A 66 20.11 -9.59 -23.82
N LYS A 67 20.17 -10.70 -23.08
CA LYS A 67 19.47 -11.94 -23.43
C LYS A 67 18.00 -11.92 -23.03
N ASN A 68 17.62 -11.13 -22.02
CA ASN A 68 16.29 -11.14 -21.42
C ASN A 68 15.60 -9.76 -21.43
N ALA A 69 15.63 -9.07 -22.58
CA ALA A 69 15.10 -7.70 -22.69
C ALA A 69 13.65 -7.55 -22.23
N LYS A 70 12.80 -8.56 -22.48
CA LYS A 70 11.39 -8.55 -22.04
C LYS A 70 11.27 -8.63 -20.51
N GLN A 71 12.01 -9.55 -19.89
CA GLN A 71 12.03 -9.74 -18.44
C GLN A 71 12.59 -8.50 -17.75
N VAL A 72 13.63 -7.88 -18.33
CA VAL A 72 14.24 -6.65 -17.82
C VAL A 72 13.26 -5.48 -17.90
N ALA A 73 12.47 -5.37 -18.96
CA ALA A 73 11.44 -4.33 -19.06
C ALA A 73 10.38 -4.47 -17.95
N ILE A 74 9.83 -5.68 -17.76
CA ILE A 74 8.88 -5.97 -16.68
C ILE A 74 9.50 -5.72 -15.31
N LEU A 75 10.77 -6.14 -15.13
CA LEU A 75 11.50 -5.89 -13.89
C LEU A 75 11.66 -4.39 -13.63
N SER A 76 12.03 -3.59 -14.64
CA SER A 76 12.13 -2.14 -14.53
C SER A 76 10.79 -1.50 -14.16
N GLU A 77 9.68 -1.94 -14.74
CA GLU A 77 8.34 -1.47 -14.35
C GLU A 77 8.05 -1.73 -12.87
N ILE A 78 8.33 -2.94 -12.38
CA ILE A 78 8.18 -3.28 -10.96
C ILE A 78 9.08 -2.39 -10.09
N LEU A 79 10.34 -2.22 -10.47
CA LEU A 79 11.31 -1.41 -9.72
C LEU A 79 10.88 0.06 -9.64
N MET A 80 10.27 0.62 -10.69
CA MET A 80 9.78 2.01 -10.69
C MET A 80 8.65 2.25 -9.67
N GLU A 81 7.86 1.22 -9.35
CA GLU A 81 6.79 1.30 -8.37
C GLU A 81 7.27 1.11 -6.92
N ILE A 82 8.54 0.72 -6.71
CA ILE A 82 9.07 0.47 -5.37
C ILE A 82 9.27 1.79 -4.62
N LYS A 83 8.64 1.88 -3.45
CA LYS A 83 8.80 2.99 -2.52
C LYS A 83 9.85 2.72 -1.44
N GLU A 84 10.25 3.80 -0.77
CA GLU A 84 11.17 3.75 0.36
C GLU A 84 10.44 3.28 1.63
N ASN A 85 10.68 2.03 2.01
CA ASN A 85 10.03 1.38 3.16
C ASN A 85 10.98 1.15 4.34
N THR A 86 12.27 1.53 4.23
CA THR A 86 13.30 1.25 5.27
C THR A 86 12.88 1.78 6.64
N TYR A 87 12.30 2.99 6.67
CA TYR A 87 11.89 3.61 7.93
C TYR A 87 10.72 2.85 8.57
N THR A 88 9.68 2.56 7.80
CA THR A 88 8.51 1.78 8.21
C THR A 88 8.91 0.41 8.76
N ILE A 89 9.79 -0.30 8.04
CA ILE A 89 10.33 -1.60 8.46
C ILE A 89 11.14 -1.48 9.75
N LYS A 90 11.94 -0.41 9.93
CA LYS A 90 12.74 -0.24 11.15
C LYS A 90 11.89 0.06 12.38
N ARG A 91 10.85 0.88 12.21
CA ARG A 91 9.99 1.40 13.27
C ARG A 91 8.89 0.43 13.70
N CYS A 92 8.48 -0.51 12.85
CA CYS A 92 7.38 -1.44 13.16
C CYS A 92 7.59 -2.30 14.42
N ALA A 93 8.83 -2.41 14.91
CA ALA A 93 9.16 -3.06 16.19
C ALA A 93 8.74 -2.23 17.41
N ASP A 94 8.77 -0.90 17.28
CA ASP A 94 8.57 0.05 18.38
C ASP A 94 7.19 0.73 18.34
N SER A 95 6.52 0.73 17.18
CA SER A 95 5.20 1.35 17.01
C SER A 95 4.28 0.54 16.10
N THR A 96 2.99 0.54 16.44
CA THR A 96 1.93 -0.01 15.58
C THR A 96 1.83 0.76 14.27
N LEU A 97 1.85 0.03 13.16
CA LEU A 97 1.72 0.58 11.82
C LEU A 97 0.27 1.01 11.51
N SER A 98 0.14 2.04 10.69
CA SER A 98 -1.14 2.41 10.08
C SER A 98 -1.55 1.41 8.99
N VAL A 99 -2.83 1.42 8.62
CA VAL A 99 -3.35 0.59 7.51
C VAL A 99 -2.60 0.89 6.21
N VAL A 100 -2.24 2.16 5.97
CA VAL A 100 -1.48 2.59 4.79
C VAL A 100 -0.06 2.03 4.80
N GLU A 101 0.61 2.06 5.95
CA GLU A 101 1.96 1.49 6.07
C GLU A 101 1.97 -0.03 5.91
N ILE A 102 0.99 -0.74 6.48
CA ILE A 102 0.85 -2.19 6.29
C ILE A 102 0.57 -2.50 4.82
N PHE A 103 -0.26 -1.69 4.16
CA PHE A 103 -0.50 -1.79 2.72
C PHE A 103 0.80 -1.64 1.93
N GLU A 104 1.62 -0.63 2.22
CA GLU A 104 2.91 -0.42 1.53
C GLU A 104 3.88 -1.60 1.73
N ILE A 105 3.89 -2.22 2.91
CA ILE A 105 4.65 -3.46 3.15
C ILE A 105 4.09 -4.63 2.34
N LYS A 106 2.76 -4.80 2.26
CA LYS A 106 2.13 -5.82 1.41
C LYS A 106 2.48 -5.60 -0.07
N THR A 107 2.39 -4.37 -0.55
CA THR A 107 2.80 -4.01 -1.93
C THR A 107 4.26 -4.39 -2.17
N LEU A 108 5.15 -4.05 -1.24
CA LEU A 108 6.57 -4.41 -1.34
C LEU A 108 6.78 -5.93 -1.42
N LEU A 109 6.04 -6.72 -0.62
CA LEU A 109 6.12 -8.17 -0.64
C LEU A 109 5.64 -8.77 -1.97
N LEU A 110 4.55 -8.24 -2.53
CA LEU A 110 4.07 -8.64 -3.87
C LEU A 110 5.12 -8.33 -4.96
N GLN A 111 5.77 -7.18 -4.86
CA GLN A 111 6.85 -6.79 -5.76
C GLN A 111 8.06 -7.72 -5.59
N MET A 112 8.47 -8.06 -4.36
CA MET A 112 9.55 -9.02 -4.09
C MET A 112 9.25 -10.41 -4.65
N SER A 113 8.02 -10.90 -4.49
CA SER A 113 7.59 -12.20 -5.02
C SER A 113 7.63 -12.20 -6.57
N SER A 114 7.16 -11.12 -7.20
CA SER A 114 7.21 -10.94 -8.65
C SER A 114 8.65 -10.88 -9.19
N ILE A 115 9.53 -10.13 -8.52
CA ILE A 115 10.97 -10.07 -8.86
C ILE A 115 11.59 -11.47 -8.79
N ASN A 116 11.33 -12.21 -7.71
CA ASN A 116 11.83 -13.57 -7.54
C ASN A 116 11.33 -14.52 -8.64
N ALA A 117 10.07 -14.40 -9.06
CA ALA A 117 9.52 -15.20 -10.15
C ALA A 117 10.24 -14.92 -11.49
N ILE A 118 10.55 -13.65 -11.78
CA ILE A 118 11.31 -13.26 -12.98
C ILE A 118 12.73 -13.82 -12.93
N ILE A 119 13.43 -13.68 -11.80
CA ILE A 119 14.80 -14.16 -11.62
C ILE A 119 14.86 -15.69 -11.76
N LYS A 120 13.95 -16.42 -11.11
CA LYS A 120 13.89 -17.90 -11.19
C LYS A 120 13.54 -18.41 -12.59
N GLY A 121 12.81 -17.62 -13.39
CA GLY A 121 12.42 -17.98 -14.75
C GLY A 121 13.54 -17.85 -15.79
N VAL A 122 14.73 -17.37 -15.41
CA VAL A 122 15.84 -17.11 -16.33
C VAL A 122 16.92 -18.17 -16.14
N GLU A 123 17.28 -18.89 -17.20
CA GLU A 123 18.39 -19.85 -17.24
C GLU A 123 19.75 -19.15 -17.34
N LEU A 124 20.09 -18.30 -16.38
CA LEU A 124 21.41 -17.66 -16.29
C LEU A 124 21.96 -17.73 -14.87
N ASP A 125 23.29 -17.76 -14.77
CA ASP A 125 24.01 -17.63 -13.50
C ASP A 125 23.88 -16.20 -12.96
N ILE A 126 22.79 -15.93 -12.26
CA ILE A 126 22.53 -14.66 -11.59
C ILE A 126 23.26 -14.69 -10.24
N PRO A 127 24.16 -13.73 -9.96
CA PRO A 127 24.85 -13.63 -8.68
C PRO A 127 23.90 -13.72 -7.48
N SER A 128 24.28 -14.48 -6.45
CA SER A 128 23.47 -14.73 -5.25
C SER A 128 23.07 -13.45 -4.51
N LYS A 129 23.84 -12.36 -4.68
CA LYS A 129 23.56 -11.04 -4.12
C LYS A 129 22.26 -10.42 -4.66
N TYR A 130 21.73 -10.88 -5.79
CA TYR A 130 20.44 -10.40 -6.33
C TYR A 130 19.26 -11.31 -5.98
N ILE A 131 19.52 -12.50 -5.42
CA ILE A 131 18.46 -13.45 -5.08
C ILE A 131 17.83 -13.04 -3.76
N LEU A 132 16.56 -12.63 -3.81
CA LEU A 132 15.81 -12.23 -2.63
C LEU A 132 15.48 -13.46 -1.79
N ARG A 133 15.51 -13.27 -0.47
CA ARG A 133 15.04 -14.28 0.48
C ARG A 133 13.53 -14.43 0.35
N ASP A 134 13.07 -15.65 0.57
CA ASP A 134 11.64 -15.96 0.54
C ASP A 134 10.90 -15.22 1.65
N SER A 135 9.79 -14.59 1.26
CA SER A 135 8.94 -13.79 2.14
C SER A 135 7.46 -14.18 2.00
N GLU A 136 7.18 -15.35 1.42
CA GLU A 136 5.81 -15.82 1.15
C GLU A 136 5.02 -16.07 2.44
N GLU A 137 5.68 -16.54 3.51
CA GLU A 137 5.04 -16.72 4.83
C GLU A 137 4.49 -15.40 5.39
N LEU A 138 5.28 -14.32 5.32
CA LEU A 138 4.82 -13.00 5.74
C LEU A 138 3.71 -12.47 4.83
N LEU A 139 3.79 -12.75 3.53
CA LEU A 139 2.75 -12.35 2.58
C LEU A 139 1.43 -13.07 2.88
N ASP A 140 1.48 -14.35 3.28
CA ASP A 140 0.33 -15.10 3.76
C ASP A 140 -0.26 -14.53 5.04
N ASP A 141 0.58 -14.14 6.00
CA ASP A 141 0.12 -13.52 7.24
C ASP A 141 -0.59 -12.18 6.99
N LEU A 142 -0.17 -11.41 5.99
CA LEU A 142 -0.78 -10.13 5.61
C LEU A 142 -1.94 -10.26 4.60
N ASP A 143 -2.08 -11.42 3.96
CA ASP A 143 -3.08 -11.72 2.96
C ASP A 143 -3.66 -13.12 3.17
N PRO A 144 -4.44 -13.34 4.25
CA PRO A 144 -4.90 -14.67 4.66
C PRO A 144 -5.79 -15.36 3.62
N ARG A 145 -6.43 -14.59 2.73
CA ARG A 145 -7.22 -15.13 1.61
C ARG A 145 -6.37 -15.61 0.43
N ARG A 146 -5.11 -15.18 0.36
CA ARG A 146 -4.18 -15.44 -0.75
C ARG A 146 -4.68 -14.98 -2.11
N ASP A 147 -5.50 -13.94 -2.14
CA ASP A 147 -5.99 -13.34 -3.39
C ASP A 147 -4.85 -12.61 -4.12
N ARG A 148 -3.77 -12.26 -3.40
CA ARG A 148 -2.58 -11.53 -3.90
C ARG A 148 -2.91 -10.21 -4.59
N LEU A 149 -4.06 -9.64 -4.26
CA LEU A 149 -4.47 -8.33 -4.74
C LEU A 149 -3.63 -7.25 -4.05
N ASN A 150 -3.24 -6.23 -4.83
CA ASN A 150 -2.56 -5.05 -4.31
C ASN A 150 -3.56 -4.07 -3.66
N THR A 151 -4.33 -4.59 -2.71
CA THR A 151 -5.21 -3.84 -1.82
C THR A 151 -5.06 -4.42 -0.42
N PHE A 152 -5.34 -3.60 0.60
CA PHE A 152 -5.30 -4.06 1.98
C PHE A 152 -6.50 -3.52 2.75
N TYR A 153 -7.18 -4.44 3.42
CA TYR A 153 -8.28 -4.18 4.32
C TYR A 153 -8.17 -5.19 5.47
N ILE A 154 -8.56 -4.78 6.67
CA ILE A 154 -8.61 -5.71 7.81
C ILE A 154 -9.85 -6.58 7.62
N TYR A 155 -9.67 -7.73 6.97
CA TYR A 155 -10.73 -8.71 6.74
C TYR A 155 -11.17 -9.43 8.03
N ASP A 156 -12.32 -10.10 7.96
CA ASP A 156 -12.90 -10.86 9.07
C ASP A 156 -12.03 -12.06 9.47
N GLU A 157 -11.16 -12.53 8.57
CA GLU A 157 -10.25 -13.65 8.75
C GLU A 157 -9.10 -13.33 9.74
N PHE A 158 -8.84 -12.06 10.04
CA PHE A 158 -7.81 -11.68 11.00
C PHE A 158 -8.26 -11.82 12.46
N SER A 159 -9.58 -11.79 12.73
CA SER A 159 -10.12 -11.94 14.09
C SER A 159 -11.56 -12.44 14.05
N ASP A 160 -11.82 -13.57 14.73
CA ASP A 160 -13.17 -14.10 14.91
C ASP A 160 -14.08 -13.10 15.65
N LYS A 161 -13.52 -12.33 16.59
CA LYS A 161 -14.24 -11.29 17.32
C LYS A 161 -14.64 -10.14 16.39
N LEU A 162 -13.75 -9.70 15.50
CA LEU A 162 -14.07 -8.68 14.48
C LEU A 162 -15.21 -9.15 13.56
N ARG A 163 -15.19 -10.43 13.16
CA ARG A 163 -16.25 -11.04 12.36
C ARG A 163 -17.60 -11.02 13.08
N GLU A 164 -17.64 -11.34 14.37
CA GLU A 164 -18.87 -11.30 15.18
C GLU A 164 -19.40 -9.88 15.35
N LEU A 165 -18.53 -8.92 15.65
CA LEU A 165 -18.91 -7.51 15.79
C LEU A 165 -19.49 -6.95 14.48
N ARG A 166 -18.87 -7.25 13.33
CA ARG A 166 -19.37 -6.84 12.01
C ARG A 166 -20.69 -7.51 11.62
N LYS A 167 -20.94 -8.75 12.07
CA LYS A 167 -22.25 -9.39 11.91
C LYS A 167 -23.33 -8.69 12.73
N ARG A 168 -23.05 -8.40 14.01
CA ARG A 168 -23.97 -7.65 14.89
C ARG A 168 -24.30 -6.28 14.29
N LYS A 169 -23.31 -5.57 13.74
CA LYS A 169 -23.50 -4.27 13.08
C LYS A 169 -24.49 -4.38 11.92
N LYS A 170 -24.32 -5.37 11.05
CA LYS A 170 -25.24 -5.63 9.92
C LYS A 170 -26.67 -5.98 10.40
N GLU A 171 -26.81 -6.66 11.53
CA GLU A 171 -28.11 -6.97 12.12
C GLU A 171 -28.82 -5.71 12.63
N TYR A 172 -28.10 -4.83 13.33
CA TYR A 172 -28.63 -3.54 13.76
C TYR A 172 -29.02 -2.64 12.58
N ASP A 173 -28.15 -2.50 11.56
CA ASP A 173 -28.48 -1.77 10.33
C ASP A 173 -29.75 -2.30 9.66
N LYS A 174 -29.93 -3.63 9.66
CA LYS A 174 -31.13 -4.27 9.11
C LYS A 174 -32.37 -3.99 9.96
N ARG A 175 -32.25 -3.96 11.29
CA ARG A 175 -33.35 -3.60 12.20
C ARG A 175 -33.75 -2.14 12.00
N ILE A 176 -32.80 -1.20 11.97
CA ILE A 176 -33.06 0.23 11.67
C ILE A 176 -33.81 0.35 10.35
N ARG A 177 -33.29 -0.24 9.27
CA ARG A 177 -33.96 -0.20 7.97
C ARG A 177 -35.37 -0.81 8.00
N SER A 178 -35.59 -1.84 8.80
CA SER A 178 -36.91 -2.45 8.95
C SER A 178 -37.90 -1.55 9.70
N VAL A 179 -37.45 -0.87 10.77
CA VAL A 179 -38.26 0.07 11.55
C VAL A 179 -38.64 1.28 10.67
N SER A 180 -37.65 1.90 10.03
CA SER A 180 -37.88 3.01 9.10
C SER A 180 -38.77 2.61 7.91
N LYS A 181 -38.67 1.36 7.42
CA LYS A 181 -39.55 0.86 6.35
C LYS A 181 -40.99 0.68 6.81
N LYS A 182 -41.24 0.11 8.00
CA LYS A 182 -42.59 0.00 8.55
C LYS A 182 -43.24 1.37 8.67
N LYS A 183 -42.49 2.34 9.20
CA LYS A 183 -43.01 3.69 9.37
C LYS A 183 -43.26 4.43 8.05
N ARG A 184 -42.40 4.19 7.06
CA ARG A 184 -42.64 4.67 5.68
C ARG A 184 -43.93 4.06 5.09
N ASP A 185 -44.15 2.77 5.29
CA ASP A 185 -45.30 2.08 4.75
C ASP A 185 -46.60 2.56 5.47
N GLU A 186 -46.55 2.87 6.78
CA GLU A 186 -47.63 3.56 7.51
C GLU A 186 -47.96 4.94 6.92
N ILE A 187 -46.95 5.80 6.69
CA ILE A 187 -47.16 7.14 6.11
C ILE A 187 -47.76 7.05 4.70
N LYS A 188 -47.38 6.01 3.94
CA LYS A 188 -47.93 5.77 2.61
C LYS A 188 -49.41 5.37 2.67
N GLU A 189 -49.80 4.51 3.61
CA GLU A 189 -51.19 4.08 3.77
C GLU A 189 -52.09 5.19 4.35
N GLU A 190 -51.58 5.96 5.30
CA GLU A 190 -52.36 6.97 6.03
C GLU A 190 -52.46 8.31 5.27
N PHE A 191 -51.38 8.71 4.58
CA PHE A 191 -51.29 10.03 3.93
C PHE A 191 -51.09 9.98 2.41
N GLY A 192 -50.90 8.79 1.83
CA GLY A 192 -50.68 8.63 0.38
C GLY A 192 -49.29 9.11 -0.11
N ILE A 193 -48.40 9.48 0.81
CA ILE A 193 -47.09 10.07 0.52
C ILE A 193 -46.04 8.97 0.33
N LEU A 194 -45.26 9.05 -0.75
CA LEU A 194 -44.25 8.04 -1.09
C LEU A 194 -42.83 8.58 -0.86
N LEU A 195 -42.18 8.13 0.22
CA LEU A 195 -40.79 8.47 0.52
C LEU A 195 -39.81 7.69 -0.38
N THR A 196 -38.65 8.28 -0.65
CA THR A 196 -37.55 7.63 -1.37
C THR A 196 -36.90 6.52 -0.52
N PRO A 197 -35.97 5.71 -1.08
CA PRO A 197 -35.19 4.72 -0.31
C PRO A 197 -34.30 5.32 0.79
N LYS A 198 -34.07 6.65 0.78
CA LYS A 198 -33.38 7.38 1.85
C LYS A 198 -34.32 7.89 2.94
N PHE A 199 -35.62 7.57 2.84
CA PHE A 199 -36.68 8.04 3.74
C PHE A 199 -36.89 9.56 3.70
N ASP A 200 -36.56 10.20 2.58
CA ASP A 200 -36.85 11.61 2.31
C ASP A 200 -37.93 11.78 1.22
N ILE A 201 -38.50 12.99 1.12
CA ILE A 201 -39.40 13.39 0.05
C ILE A 201 -39.18 14.85 -0.32
N SER A 202 -39.08 15.13 -1.62
CA SER A 202 -39.07 16.49 -2.16
C SER A 202 -40.48 16.88 -2.59
N ILE A 203 -41.02 17.92 -1.97
CA ILE A 203 -42.39 18.40 -2.18
C ILE A 203 -42.36 19.84 -2.68
N ASN A 204 -43.17 20.16 -3.70
CA ASN A 204 -43.32 21.53 -4.17
C ASN A 204 -44.26 22.33 -3.25
N LYS A 205 -43.88 23.55 -2.86
CA LYS A 205 -44.65 24.42 -1.95
C LYS A 205 -46.08 24.73 -2.42
N LYS A 206 -46.37 24.61 -3.72
CA LYS A 206 -47.70 24.85 -4.32
C LYS A 206 -48.59 23.61 -4.36
N SER A 207 -48.08 22.43 -4.02
CA SER A 207 -48.83 21.17 -4.07
C SER A 207 -49.71 20.97 -2.84
N GLU A 208 -50.80 20.21 -2.99
CA GLU A 208 -51.64 19.78 -1.87
C GLU A 208 -50.82 18.96 -0.85
N ASP A 209 -49.84 18.18 -1.34
CA ASP A 209 -48.93 17.34 -0.56
C ASP A 209 -48.08 18.14 0.44
N TYR A 210 -47.80 19.42 0.17
CA TYR A 210 -47.08 20.30 1.10
C TYR A 210 -47.89 20.56 2.37
N LYS A 211 -49.21 20.73 2.25
CA LYS A 211 -50.11 20.94 3.39
C LYS A 211 -50.32 19.65 4.19
N ILE A 212 -50.23 18.49 3.53
CA ILE A 212 -50.34 17.18 4.16
C ILE A 212 -49.05 16.88 4.92
N ALA A 213 -47.88 17.07 4.31
CA ALA A 213 -46.58 16.85 4.93
C ALA A 213 -46.32 17.74 6.16
N GLN A 214 -46.81 18.99 6.18
CA GLN A 214 -46.75 19.85 7.38
C GLN A 214 -47.54 19.33 8.58
N LYS A 215 -48.55 18.48 8.35
CA LYS A 215 -49.40 17.92 9.42
C LYS A 215 -48.89 16.59 9.96
N ILE A 216 -47.91 15.98 9.29
CA ILE A 216 -47.34 14.71 9.72
C ILE A 216 -46.26 14.99 10.75
N ASP A 217 -46.54 14.65 12.01
CA ASP A 217 -45.56 14.84 13.09
C ASP A 217 -44.33 13.93 12.92
N ASP A 218 -44.47 12.83 12.18
CA ASP A 218 -43.36 11.91 11.87
C ASP A 218 -42.39 12.43 10.80
N LEU A 219 -42.60 13.63 10.23
CA LEU A 219 -41.70 14.25 9.25
C LEU A 219 -41.01 15.49 9.84
N GLU A 220 -39.71 15.63 9.57
CA GLU A 220 -38.92 16.82 9.88
C GLU A 220 -38.42 17.50 8.61
N LEU A 221 -38.30 18.83 8.68
CA LEU A 221 -37.84 19.65 7.56
C LEU A 221 -36.31 19.60 7.49
N LEU A 222 -35.77 18.99 6.43
CA LEU A 222 -34.34 18.83 6.20
C LEU A 222 -33.76 20.04 5.46
N GLN A 223 -34.41 20.46 4.39
CA GLN A 223 -33.95 21.56 3.53
C GLN A 223 -35.14 22.26 2.86
N GLU A 224 -35.04 23.58 2.69
CA GLU A 224 -36.06 24.39 2.04
C GLU A 224 -35.42 25.30 0.97
N ASP A 225 -35.88 25.15 -0.27
CA ASP A 225 -35.54 26.02 -1.39
C ASP A 225 -36.73 26.96 -1.71
N TYR A 226 -36.55 27.88 -2.67
CA TYR A 226 -37.61 28.81 -3.07
C TYR A 226 -38.88 28.13 -3.62
N LEU A 227 -38.74 26.93 -4.21
CA LEU A 227 -39.84 26.20 -4.87
C LEU A 227 -40.22 24.87 -4.19
N SER A 228 -39.27 24.22 -3.51
CA SER A 228 -39.42 22.87 -2.96
C SER A 228 -38.95 22.79 -1.51
N VAL A 229 -39.51 21.83 -0.78
CA VAL A 229 -39.13 21.48 0.59
C VAL A 229 -38.80 19.99 0.63
N ILE A 230 -37.70 19.64 1.28
CA ILE A 230 -37.30 18.26 1.52
C ILE A 230 -37.67 17.93 2.97
N TYR A 231 -38.59 16.99 3.14
CA TYR A 231 -38.92 16.40 4.42
C TYR A 231 -38.22 15.04 4.55
N ALA A 232 -37.67 14.72 5.72
CA ALA A 232 -37.23 13.38 6.08
C ALA A 232 -38.09 12.80 7.19
N LEU A 233 -38.14 11.47 7.25
CA LEU A 233 -38.71 10.76 8.38
C LEU A 233 -37.93 11.09 9.66
N LYS A 234 -38.63 11.58 10.69
CA LYS A 234 -38.04 11.76 12.02
C LYS A 234 -37.48 10.43 12.51
N THR A 235 -36.32 10.50 13.14
CA THR A 235 -35.73 9.33 13.80
C THR A 235 -36.66 8.88 14.92
N GLN A 236 -37.09 7.62 14.89
CA GLN A 236 -38.00 7.11 15.92
C GLN A 236 -37.25 6.89 17.24
N PRO A 237 -37.91 7.01 18.42
CA PRO A 237 -37.30 6.70 19.72
C PRO A 237 -36.59 5.33 19.76
N GLU A 238 -37.21 4.32 19.14
CA GLU A 238 -36.66 2.95 19.03
C GLU A 238 -35.40 2.88 18.15
N VAL A 239 -35.22 3.83 17.22
CA VAL A 239 -34.00 3.95 16.41
C VAL A 239 -32.89 4.65 17.20
N TYR A 240 -33.22 5.60 18.09
CA TYR A 240 -32.21 6.27 18.93
C TYR A 240 -31.46 5.29 19.83
N GLU A 241 -32.17 4.37 20.49
CA GLU A 241 -31.55 3.33 21.33
C GLU A 241 -30.63 2.41 20.50
N ILE A 242 -31.08 2.00 19.30
CA ILE A 242 -30.27 1.16 18.41
C ILE A 242 -29.05 1.92 17.87
N THR A 243 -29.17 3.24 17.64
CA THR A 243 -28.03 4.05 17.19
C THR A 243 -26.98 4.21 18.28
N GLU A 244 -27.37 4.33 19.55
CA GLU A 244 -26.43 4.38 20.68
C GLU A 244 -25.67 3.04 20.82
N GLU A 245 -26.37 1.90 20.77
CA GLU A 245 -25.73 0.58 20.75
C GLU A 245 -24.79 0.40 19.54
N LEU A 246 -25.12 0.99 18.39
CA LEU A 246 -24.27 0.97 17.20
C LEU A 246 -22.98 1.79 17.37
N GLU A 247 -23.04 2.92 18.08
CA GLU A 247 -21.85 3.73 18.38
C GLU A 247 -20.89 2.97 19.30
N GLU A 248 -21.40 2.33 20.34
CA GLU A 248 -20.61 1.44 21.20
C GLU A 248 -19.98 0.30 20.37
N LEU A 249 -20.77 -0.35 19.52
CA LEU A 249 -20.30 -1.43 18.67
C LEU A 249 -19.24 -0.97 17.66
N ASN A 250 -19.36 0.24 17.10
CA ASN A 250 -18.35 0.81 16.23
C ASN A 250 -17.04 1.03 16.99
N THR A 251 -17.13 1.51 18.23
CA THR A 251 -15.97 1.70 19.10
C THR A 251 -15.27 0.36 19.37
N ASP A 252 -16.03 -0.70 19.66
CA ASP A 252 -15.51 -2.06 19.82
C ASP A 252 -14.81 -2.60 18.56
N ILE A 253 -15.37 -2.32 17.38
CA ILE A 253 -14.77 -2.68 16.09
C ILE A 253 -13.43 -1.96 15.90
N GLU A 254 -13.39 -0.64 16.15
CA GLU A 254 -12.16 0.15 16.01
C GLU A 254 -11.07 -0.33 16.97
N MET A 255 -11.46 -0.67 18.22
CA MET A 255 -10.54 -1.25 19.21
C MET A 255 -9.98 -2.61 18.73
N GLU A 256 -10.83 -3.49 18.21
CA GLU A 256 -10.40 -4.79 17.69
C GLU A 256 -9.50 -4.65 16.44
N GLU A 257 -9.82 -3.72 15.53
CA GLU A 257 -8.96 -3.40 14.38
C GLU A 257 -7.60 -2.85 14.81
N ALA A 258 -7.53 -2.06 15.88
CA ALA A 258 -6.26 -1.61 16.45
C ALA A 258 -5.42 -2.78 17.00
N ILE A 259 -6.05 -3.75 17.66
CA ILE A 259 -5.37 -4.98 18.14
C ILE A 259 -4.83 -5.78 16.95
N VAL A 260 -5.64 -5.98 15.90
CA VAL A 260 -5.19 -6.67 14.69
C VAL A 260 -3.99 -5.95 14.06
N ARG A 261 -4.03 -4.62 13.94
CA ARG A 261 -2.88 -3.86 13.42
C ARG A 261 -1.64 -4.02 14.28
N ASP A 262 -1.76 -4.03 15.60
CA ASP A 262 -0.62 -4.25 16.49
C ASP A 262 0.00 -5.63 16.27
N ASN A 263 -0.84 -6.66 16.19
CA ASN A 263 -0.40 -8.03 15.91
C ASN A 263 0.32 -8.13 14.55
N LEU A 264 -0.26 -7.55 13.49
CA LEU A 264 0.37 -7.54 12.16
C LEU A 264 1.69 -6.78 12.17
N SER A 265 1.76 -5.65 12.88
CA SER A 265 2.99 -4.87 13.01
C SER A 265 4.10 -5.68 13.70
N ARG A 266 3.76 -6.41 14.75
CA ARG A 266 4.69 -7.34 15.43
C ARG A 266 5.11 -8.49 14.54
N THR A 267 4.20 -9.03 13.72
CA THR A 267 4.55 -10.06 12.75
C THR A 267 5.54 -9.53 11.72
N ILE A 268 5.28 -8.36 11.12
CA ILE A 268 6.23 -7.69 10.19
C ILE A 268 7.58 -7.45 10.88
N ALA A 269 7.59 -7.04 12.15
CA ALA A 269 8.82 -6.80 12.90
C ALA A 269 9.71 -8.04 13.05
N LYS A 270 9.13 -9.25 13.11
CA LYS A 270 9.91 -10.51 13.14
C LYS A 270 10.70 -10.74 11.85
N TYR A 271 10.22 -10.21 10.73
CA TYR A 271 10.86 -10.32 9.41
C TYR A 271 11.69 -9.09 9.04
N LYS A 272 11.90 -8.14 9.97
CA LYS A 272 12.63 -6.88 9.74
C LYS A 272 13.96 -7.09 9.02
N ASP A 273 14.80 -7.99 9.52
CA ASP A 273 16.13 -8.21 8.94
C ASP A 273 16.05 -8.78 7.53
N LEU A 274 15.08 -9.69 7.28
CA LEU A 274 14.83 -10.25 5.97
C LEU A 274 14.38 -9.18 4.96
N LEU A 275 13.43 -8.32 5.36
CA LEU A 275 12.91 -7.25 4.52
C LEU A 275 14.01 -6.24 4.19
N LEU A 276 14.82 -5.84 5.17
CA LEU A 276 15.92 -4.91 4.96
C LEU A 276 17.00 -5.51 4.05
N GLU A 277 17.36 -6.78 4.25
CA GLU A 277 18.29 -7.48 3.37
C GLU A 277 17.76 -7.53 1.93
N ASN A 278 16.48 -7.86 1.73
CA ASN A 278 15.87 -7.86 0.41
C ASN A 278 15.86 -6.45 -0.22
N CYS A 279 15.59 -5.40 0.54
CA CYS A 279 15.69 -4.02 0.04
C CYS A 279 17.11 -3.66 -0.42
N GLU A 280 18.14 -4.11 0.31
CA GLU A 280 19.54 -3.91 -0.10
C GLU A 280 19.85 -4.66 -1.40
N LYS A 281 19.40 -5.91 -1.54
CA LYS A 281 19.57 -6.71 -2.77
C LYS A 281 18.84 -6.10 -3.96
N ILE A 282 17.63 -5.56 -3.75
CA ILE A 282 16.89 -4.80 -4.77
C ILE A 282 17.70 -3.58 -5.20
N GLY A 283 18.29 -2.85 -4.25
CA GLY A 283 19.15 -1.70 -4.56
C GLY A 283 20.41 -2.09 -5.35
N ASP A 284 21.06 -3.19 -4.98
CA ASP A 284 22.23 -3.72 -5.72
C ASP A 284 21.83 -4.15 -7.15
N MET A 285 20.67 -4.80 -7.29
CA MET A 285 20.15 -5.23 -8.59
C MET A 285 19.78 -4.05 -9.49
N ASP A 286 19.00 -3.08 -9.01
CA ASP A 286 18.64 -1.86 -9.77
C ASP A 286 19.89 -1.10 -10.21
N PHE A 287 20.88 -0.96 -9.31
CA PHE A 287 22.13 -0.29 -9.62
C PHE A 287 22.95 -1.02 -10.71
N ASP A 288 23.07 -2.34 -10.63
CA ASP A 288 23.85 -3.12 -11.60
C ASP A 288 23.11 -3.27 -12.95
N ILE A 289 21.76 -3.33 -12.96
CA ILE A 289 20.95 -3.24 -14.19
C ILE A 289 21.17 -1.90 -14.88
N ALA A 290 21.08 -0.79 -14.14
CA ALA A 290 21.24 0.55 -14.69
C ALA A 290 22.65 0.76 -15.28
N LYS A 291 23.70 0.29 -14.60
CA LYS A 291 25.06 0.28 -15.14
C LYS A 291 25.20 -0.57 -16.39
N ALA A 292 24.56 -1.74 -16.44
CA ALA A 292 24.58 -2.61 -17.60
C ALA A 292 23.88 -1.95 -18.80
N GLN A 293 22.69 -1.36 -18.60
CA GLN A 293 21.97 -0.60 -19.63
C GLN A 293 22.79 0.59 -20.13
N TYR A 294 23.39 1.37 -19.22
CA TYR A 294 24.30 2.46 -19.57
C TYR A 294 25.48 1.97 -20.41
N SER A 295 26.12 0.88 -19.99
CA SER A 295 27.28 0.31 -20.68
C SER A 295 26.93 -0.19 -22.08
N ILE A 296 25.73 -0.78 -22.27
CA ILE A 296 25.23 -1.18 -23.59
C ILE A 296 25.01 0.05 -24.48
N LYS A 297 24.33 1.08 -23.95
CA LYS A 297 24.02 2.32 -24.67
C LYS A 297 25.29 3.06 -25.12
N HIS A 298 26.30 3.10 -24.26
CA HIS A 298 27.55 3.82 -24.50
C HIS A 298 28.70 2.95 -24.99
N LYS A 299 28.47 1.65 -25.25
CA LYS A 299 29.46 0.67 -25.71
C LYS A 299 30.71 0.62 -24.82
N CYS A 300 30.49 0.68 -23.50
CA CYS A 300 31.57 0.57 -22.52
C CYS A 300 32.17 -0.84 -22.53
N VAL A 301 33.43 -0.94 -22.12
CA VAL A 301 34.15 -2.21 -22.00
C VAL A 301 34.71 -2.35 -20.60
N LYS A 302 34.85 -3.60 -20.14
CA LYS A 302 35.50 -3.90 -18.87
C LYS A 302 36.96 -3.46 -18.91
N PRO A 303 37.41 -2.63 -17.96
CA PRO A 303 38.78 -2.10 -17.92
C PRO A 303 39.82 -3.14 -17.49
#